data_AF-A0A239CUU5-F1
#
_entry.id   AF-A0A239CUU5-F1
#
_cell.length_a   1.000
_cell.length_b   1.000
_cell.length_c   1.000
_cell.angle_alpha   90.00
_cell.angle_beta   90.00
_cell.angle_gamma   90.00
#
_symmetry.space_group_name_H-M   'P 1'
#
loop_
_entity.id
_entity.type
_entity.pdbx_description
1 polymer ?
#
loop_
_entity_poly.entity_id
_entity_poly.type
_entity_poly.pdbx_seq_one_letter_code
_entity_poly.pdbx_strand_id
1 'polypeptide(L)'
;MKTIKRILMLFLTLLVIVSCASIPASTSTLSKEVIKEADGMHQLNIALINQLYAEREQRINDFITYQYTPALLNNYQKLLPDSLDYKTELPNILKSIVPVINKKRDSLQGVLGAEKQDILKQLTANYTTYTTSSAALQGLIDSAVKLKASESNALTALEQLTGVSPGTVSNVESKLEKLLTESGTTIDQLLQIANSLK
;
A
#
# COMPACT_ATOMS: atom_id res chain seq x y z
N MET A 1 30.11 26.58 0.33
CA MET A 1 29.07 25.56 0.02
C MET A 1 29.15 24.28 0.87
N LYS A 2 30.34 23.70 1.13
CA LYS A 2 30.46 22.46 1.95
C LYS A 2 30.05 22.64 3.43
N THR A 3 30.31 23.80 4.02
CA THR A 3 29.95 24.14 5.41
C THR A 3 28.44 24.37 5.61
N ILE A 4 27.78 25.03 4.67
CA ILE A 4 26.31 25.22 4.68
C ILE A 4 25.57 23.89 4.53
N LYS A 5 26.05 22.97 3.69
CA LYS A 5 25.49 21.61 3.60
C LYS A 5 25.67 20.82 4.90
N ARG A 6 26.80 20.97 5.59
CA ARG A 6 27.03 20.32 6.90
C ARG A 6 26.13 20.88 8.00
N ILE A 7 25.92 22.19 8.05
CA ILE A 7 25.04 22.85 9.02
C ILE A 7 23.57 22.46 8.78
N LEU A 8 23.13 22.45 7.52
CA LEU A 8 21.77 22.03 7.15
C LEU A 8 21.52 20.55 7.51
N MET A 9 22.51 19.68 7.31
CA MET A 9 22.43 18.27 7.64
C MET A 9 22.37 18.05 9.16
N LEU A 10 23.12 18.84 9.94
CA LEU A 10 23.11 18.82 11.41
C LEU A 10 21.77 19.31 11.97
N PHE A 11 21.20 20.36 11.39
CA PHE A 11 19.88 20.87 11.75
C PHE A 11 18.77 19.87 11.43
N LEU A 12 18.87 19.18 10.30
CA LEU A 12 17.91 18.15 9.90
C LEU A 12 17.97 16.94 10.83
N THR A 13 19.16 16.50 11.24
CA THR A 13 19.30 15.44 12.25
C THR A 13 18.80 15.85 13.63
N LEU A 14 19.00 17.11 14.03
CA LEU A 14 18.53 17.64 15.31
C LEU A 14 16.99 17.68 15.38
N LEU A 15 16.32 17.99 14.26
CA LEU A 15 14.85 18.01 14.16
C LEU A 15 14.20 16.64 14.34
N VAL A 16 14.91 15.56 14.00
CA VAL A 16 14.41 14.17 14.15
C VAL A 16 14.45 13.70 15.61
N ILE A 17 15.31 14.29 16.44
CA ILE A 17 15.48 13.89 17.85
C ILE A 17 14.50 14.61 18.79
N VAL A 18 14.01 15.80 18.42
CA VAL A 18 13.01 16.56 19.23
C VAL A 18 11.57 16.12 18.99
N SER A 19 11.33 15.18 18.07
CA SER A 19 9.98 14.73 17.66
C SER A 19 9.46 13.51 18.43
N CYS A 20 10.04 13.16 19.58
CA CYS A 20 9.47 12.19 20.54
C CYS A 20 8.22 12.77 21.24
N ALA A 21 7.17 13.07 20.47
CA ALA A 21 5.85 13.31 21.01
C ALA A 21 5.32 11.98 21.59
N SER A 22 4.96 11.98 22.87
CA SER A 22 4.27 10.87 23.54
C SER A 22 3.08 10.43 22.69
N ILE A 23 3.05 9.17 22.25
CA ILE A 23 1.97 8.62 21.43
C ILE A 23 0.71 8.48 22.30
N PRO A 24 -0.36 9.27 22.03
CA PRO A 24 -1.60 9.17 22.80
C PRO A 24 -2.35 7.87 22.51
N ALA A 25 -3.19 7.42 23.45
CA ALA A 25 -4.04 6.23 23.26
C ALA A 25 -4.97 6.34 22.03
N SER A 26 -5.39 7.56 21.66
CA SER A 26 -6.19 7.82 20.47
C SER A 26 -5.47 7.46 19.16
N THR A 27 -4.13 7.46 19.13
CA THR A 27 -3.35 7.02 17.97
C THR A 27 -3.51 5.53 17.69
N SER A 28 -3.64 4.70 18.74
CA SER A 28 -3.93 3.27 18.58
C SER A 28 -5.29 3.05 17.91
N THR A 29 -6.32 3.75 18.38
CA THR A 29 -7.68 3.68 17.83
C THR A 29 -7.74 4.19 16.39
N LEU A 30 -7.14 5.35 16.12
CA LEU A 30 -7.14 5.94 14.79
C LEU A 30 -6.44 5.03 13.77
N SER A 31 -5.29 4.47 14.15
CA SER A 31 -4.54 3.53 13.30
C SER A 31 -5.37 2.29 12.95
N LYS A 32 -6.12 1.72 13.90
CA LYS A 32 -7.04 0.61 13.64
C LYS A 32 -8.14 0.97 12.63
N GLU A 33 -8.72 2.16 12.73
CA GLU A 33 -9.76 2.59 11.80
C GLU A 33 -9.21 2.87 10.41
N VAL A 34 -7.99 3.40 10.29
CA VAL A 34 -7.29 3.56 9.01
C VAL A 34 -7.03 2.20 8.34
N ILE A 35 -6.58 1.20 9.10
CA ILE A 35 -6.37 -0.17 8.60
C ILE A 35 -7.69 -0.77 8.09
N LYS A 36 -8.79 -0.54 8.80
CA LYS A 36 -10.13 -1.00 8.41
C LYS A 36 -10.63 -0.31 7.14
N GLU A 37 -10.44 0.99 7.00
CA GLU A 37 -10.79 1.72 5.77
C GLU A 37 -9.99 1.18 4.58
N ALA A 38 -8.71 0.84 4.78
CA ALA A 38 -7.88 0.26 3.73
C ALA A 38 -8.38 -1.11 3.24
N ASP A 39 -9.01 -1.92 4.10
CA ASP A 39 -9.71 -3.15 3.66
C ASP A 39 -10.90 -2.82 2.74
N GLY A 40 -11.73 -1.84 3.13
CA GLY A 40 -12.82 -1.34 2.29
C GLY A 40 -12.33 -0.87 0.92
N MET A 41 -11.23 -0.13 0.88
CA MET A 41 -10.58 0.31 -0.35
C MET A 41 -10.05 -0.84 -1.20
N HIS A 42 -9.49 -1.88 -0.59
CA HIS A 42 -9.04 -3.07 -1.32
C HIS A 42 -10.21 -3.77 -2.02
N GLN A 43 -11.33 -3.99 -1.32
CA GLN A 43 -12.52 -4.61 -1.90
C GLN A 43 -13.11 -3.77 -3.04
N LEU A 44 -13.18 -2.46 -2.87
CA LEU A 44 -13.65 -1.54 -3.90
C LEU A 44 -12.77 -1.56 -5.15
N ASN A 45 -11.44 -1.62 -4.98
CA ASN A 45 -10.52 -1.76 -6.11
C ASN A 45 -10.71 -3.08 -6.85
N ILE A 46 -10.93 -4.20 -6.15
CA ILE A 46 -11.24 -5.50 -6.79
C ILE A 46 -12.55 -5.39 -7.59
N ALA A 47 -13.60 -4.79 -7.01
CA ALA A 47 -14.88 -4.62 -7.67
C ALA A 47 -14.74 -3.76 -8.95
N LEU A 48 -14.00 -2.65 -8.88
CA LEU A 48 -13.73 -1.78 -10.03
C LEU A 48 -12.96 -2.50 -11.14
N ILE A 49 -11.92 -3.27 -10.79
CA ILE A 49 -11.18 -4.10 -11.75
C ILE A 49 -12.14 -5.11 -12.40
N ASN A 50 -12.96 -5.79 -11.62
CA ASN A 50 -13.92 -6.75 -12.16
C ASN A 50 -14.88 -6.11 -13.16
N GLN A 51 -15.45 -4.94 -12.83
CA GLN A 51 -16.33 -4.20 -13.72
C GLN A 51 -15.61 -3.74 -14.99
N LEU A 52 -14.44 -3.12 -14.85
CA LEU A 52 -13.65 -2.64 -16.00
C LEU A 52 -13.36 -3.77 -16.99
N TYR A 53 -13.00 -4.95 -16.48
CA TYR A 53 -12.68 -6.09 -17.32
C TYR A 53 -13.92 -6.74 -17.94
N ALA A 54 -15.08 -6.73 -17.27
CA ALA A 54 -16.34 -7.15 -17.87
C ALA A 54 -16.72 -6.24 -19.06
N GLU A 55 -16.55 -4.91 -18.92
CA GLU A 55 -16.76 -3.98 -20.02
C GLU A 55 -15.77 -4.19 -21.18
N ARG A 56 -14.50 -4.49 -20.88
CA ARG A 56 -13.50 -4.81 -21.91
C ARG A 56 -13.84 -6.11 -22.64
N GLU A 57 -14.30 -7.13 -21.93
CA GLU A 57 -14.73 -8.40 -22.52
C GLU A 57 -15.91 -8.16 -23.48
N GLN A 58 -16.87 -7.33 -23.09
CA GLN A 58 -17.97 -6.95 -23.96
C GLN A 58 -17.48 -6.20 -25.21
N ARG A 59 -16.53 -5.28 -25.07
CA ARG A 59 -15.91 -4.61 -26.24
C ARG A 59 -15.20 -5.59 -27.18
N ILE A 60 -14.58 -6.65 -26.65
CA ILE A 60 -14.02 -7.73 -27.49
C ILE A 60 -15.14 -8.44 -28.24
N ASN A 61 -16.25 -8.77 -27.58
CA ASN A 61 -17.40 -9.42 -28.22
C ASN A 61 -17.97 -8.55 -29.34
N ASP A 62 -18.12 -7.25 -29.11
CA ASP A 62 -18.60 -6.29 -30.10
C ASP A 62 -17.63 -6.18 -31.28
N PHE A 63 -16.32 -6.10 -31.01
CA PHE A 63 -15.29 -6.12 -32.05
C PHE A 63 -15.36 -7.40 -32.90
N ILE A 64 -15.46 -8.57 -32.25
CA ILE A 64 -15.55 -9.85 -32.94
C ILE A 64 -16.79 -9.90 -33.83
N THR A 65 -17.92 -9.46 -33.31
CA THR A 65 -19.23 -9.54 -33.97
C THR A 65 -19.35 -8.55 -35.13
N TYR A 66 -19.03 -7.28 -34.88
CA TYR A 66 -19.37 -6.19 -35.79
C TYR A 66 -18.21 -5.75 -36.70
N GLN A 67 -16.97 -6.11 -36.39
CA GLN A 67 -15.80 -5.69 -37.18
C GLN A 67 -15.03 -6.88 -37.74
N TYR A 68 -14.56 -7.78 -36.87
CA TYR A 68 -13.72 -8.90 -37.28
C TYR A 68 -14.47 -9.90 -38.16
N THR A 69 -15.67 -10.34 -37.73
CA THR A 69 -16.44 -11.34 -38.49
C THR A 69 -16.83 -10.84 -39.88
N PRO A 70 -17.39 -9.63 -40.07
CA PRO A 70 -17.68 -9.12 -41.41
C PRO A 70 -16.45 -8.99 -42.30
N ALA A 71 -15.33 -8.49 -41.75
CA ALA A 71 -14.08 -8.38 -42.50
C ALA A 71 -13.53 -9.76 -42.90
N LEU A 72 -13.62 -10.74 -42.01
CA LEU A 72 -13.22 -12.12 -42.28
C LEU A 72 -14.08 -12.71 -43.39
N LEU A 73 -15.41 -12.61 -43.29
CA LEU A 73 -16.34 -13.13 -44.29
C LEU A 73 -16.11 -12.50 -45.67
N ASN A 74 -15.88 -11.19 -45.75
CA ASN A 74 -15.56 -10.51 -47.01
C ASN A 74 -14.26 -11.06 -47.64
N ASN A 75 -13.24 -11.35 -46.83
CA ASN A 75 -12.01 -11.98 -47.33
C ASN A 75 -12.26 -13.41 -47.83
N TYR A 76 -13.05 -14.22 -47.11
CA TYR A 76 -13.39 -15.58 -47.57
C TYR A 76 -14.24 -15.54 -48.85
N GLN A 77 -15.20 -14.63 -48.96
CA GLN A 77 -16.07 -14.50 -50.14
C GLN A 77 -15.26 -14.26 -51.42
N LYS A 78 -14.20 -13.45 -51.36
CA LYS A 78 -13.31 -13.19 -52.51
C LYS A 78 -12.53 -14.42 -52.97
N LEU A 79 -12.44 -15.46 -52.16
CA LEU A 79 -11.74 -16.70 -52.47
C LEU A 79 -12.68 -17.79 -53.00
N LEU A 80 -13.99 -17.56 -52.99
CA LEU A 80 -14.97 -18.53 -53.46
C LEU A 80 -15.05 -18.49 -55.00
N PRO A 81 -15.11 -19.67 -55.67
CA PRO A 81 -15.29 -19.72 -57.11
C PRO A 81 -16.72 -19.33 -57.50
N ASP A 82 -16.88 -18.72 -58.67
CA ASP A 82 -18.20 -18.31 -59.20
C ASP A 82 -19.14 -19.52 -59.44
N SER A 83 -18.57 -20.72 -59.62
CA SER A 83 -19.30 -21.97 -59.83
C SER A 83 -19.76 -22.67 -58.54
N LEU A 84 -19.57 -22.06 -57.38
CA LEU A 84 -19.87 -22.67 -56.08
C LEU A 84 -21.37 -22.86 -55.85
N ASP A 85 -21.79 -24.08 -55.51
CA ASP A 85 -23.13 -24.34 -54.97
C ASP A 85 -23.18 -24.02 -53.47
N TYR A 86 -23.66 -22.83 -53.14
CA TYR A 86 -23.82 -22.37 -51.77
C TYR A 86 -24.73 -23.27 -50.92
N LYS A 87 -25.74 -23.91 -51.50
CA LYS A 87 -26.68 -24.75 -50.73
C LYS A 87 -26.00 -26.02 -50.21
N THR A 88 -25.08 -26.56 -51.01
CA THR A 88 -24.32 -27.76 -50.67
C THR A 88 -23.10 -27.43 -49.80
N GLU A 89 -22.42 -26.31 -50.06
CA GLU A 89 -21.14 -26.00 -49.42
C GLU A 89 -21.22 -25.12 -48.17
N LEU A 90 -22.36 -24.44 -47.91
CA LEU A 90 -22.53 -23.60 -46.72
C LEU A 90 -22.16 -24.33 -45.40
N PRO A 91 -22.57 -25.59 -45.15
CA PRO A 91 -22.14 -26.31 -43.95
C PRO A 91 -20.62 -26.47 -43.84
N ASN A 92 -19.91 -26.72 -44.95
CA ASN A 92 -18.45 -26.89 -44.96
C ASN A 92 -17.73 -25.55 -44.75
N ILE A 93 -18.26 -24.48 -45.34
CA ILE A 93 -17.78 -23.11 -45.15
C ILE A 93 -17.93 -22.70 -43.68
N LEU A 94 -19.11 -22.90 -43.08
CA LEU A 94 -19.35 -22.58 -41.67
C LEU A 94 -18.48 -23.41 -40.72
N LYS A 95 -18.31 -24.71 -41.00
CA LYS A 95 -17.39 -25.58 -40.24
C LYS A 95 -15.95 -25.08 -40.26
N SER A 96 -15.53 -24.39 -41.33
CA SER A 96 -14.18 -23.85 -41.47
C SER A 96 -14.04 -22.46 -40.82
N ILE A 97 -15.05 -21.60 -40.96
CA ILE A 97 -14.97 -20.20 -40.52
C ILE A 97 -15.28 -20.04 -39.03
N VAL A 98 -16.29 -20.74 -38.49
CA VAL A 98 -16.71 -20.58 -37.09
C VAL A 98 -15.56 -20.87 -36.10
N PRO A 99 -14.73 -21.92 -36.27
CA PRO A 99 -13.58 -22.15 -35.41
C PRO A 99 -12.55 -21.01 -35.45
N VAL A 100 -12.37 -20.35 -36.60
CA VAL A 100 -11.44 -19.22 -36.74
C VAL A 100 -11.93 -18.01 -35.95
N ILE A 101 -13.24 -17.71 -36.03
CA ILE A 101 -13.88 -16.64 -35.26
C ILE A 101 -13.75 -16.92 -33.76
N ASN A 102 -14.13 -18.12 -33.33
CA ASN A 102 -14.05 -18.52 -31.92
C ASN A 102 -12.61 -18.47 -31.42
N LYS A 103 -11.65 -19.02 -32.16
CA LYS A 103 -10.22 -18.98 -31.79
C LYS A 103 -9.71 -17.54 -31.62
N LYS A 104 -10.14 -16.61 -32.47
CA LYS A 104 -9.75 -15.20 -32.34
C LYS A 104 -10.36 -14.56 -31.09
N ARG A 105 -11.65 -14.79 -30.83
CA ARG A 105 -12.34 -14.33 -29.61
C ARG A 105 -11.65 -14.87 -28.37
N ASP A 106 -11.48 -16.19 -28.29
CA ASP A 106 -10.94 -16.89 -27.14
C ASP A 106 -9.48 -16.47 -26.90
N SER A 107 -8.70 -16.21 -27.96
CA SER A 107 -7.36 -15.65 -27.84
C SER A 107 -7.34 -14.25 -27.22
N LEU A 108 -8.22 -13.35 -27.68
CA LEU A 108 -8.29 -11.98 -27.14
C LEU A 108 -8.79 -11.97 -25.69
N GLN A 109 -9.83 -12.76 -25.40
CA GLN A 109 -10.37 -12.90 -24.05
C GLN A 109 -9.37 -13.59 -23.12
N GLY A 110 -8.59 -14.56 -23.61
CA GLY A 110 -7.53 -15.21 -22.85
C GLY A 110 -6.43 -14.25 -22.43
N VAL A 111 -5.98 -13.37 -23.33
CA VAL A 111 -5.01 -12.30 -23.01
C VAL A 111 -5.60 -11.34 -21.97
N LEU A 112 -6.85 -10.90 -22.17
CA LEU A 112 -7.53 -10.01 -21.24
C LEU A 112 -7.71 -10.66 -19.85
N GLY A 113 -8.05 -11.94 -19.80
CA GLY A 113 -8.19 -12.69 -18.56
C GLY A 113 -6.86 -12.86 -17.81
N ALA A 114 -5.78 -13.12 -18.54
CA ALA A 114 -4.44 -13.21 -17.95
C ALA A 114 -3.98 -11.85 -17.37
N GLU A 115 -4.19 -10.75 -18.11
CA GLU A 115 -3.91 -9.39 -17.62
C GLU A 115 -4.70 -9.07 -16.35
N LYS A 116 -6.01 -9.39 -16.33
CA LYS A 116 -6.87 -9.22 -15.15
C LYS A 116 -6.31 -9.95 -13.93
N GLN A 117 -5.97 -11.22 -14.11
CA GLN A 117 -5.47 -12.07 -13.03
C GLN A 117 -4.14 -11.54 -12.48
N ASP A 118 -3.24 -11.07 -13.36
CA ASP A 118 -1.97 -10.51 -12.93
C ASP A 118 -2.16 -9.22 -12.12
N ILE A 119 -3.02 -8.31 -12.57
CA ILE A 119 -3.35 -7.08 -11.82
C ILE A 119 -3.97 -7.41 -10.47
N LEU A 120 -4.95 -8.32 -10.40
CA LEU A 120 -5.57 -8.73 -9.14
C LEU A 120 -4.53 -9.35 -8.19
N LYS A 121 -3.65 -10.20 -8.71
CA LYS A 121 -2.57 -10.81 -7.93
C LYS A 121 -1.63 -9.74 -7.35
N GLN A 122 -1.20 -8.78 -8.16
CA GLN A 122 -0.34 -7.67 -7.71
C GLN A 122 -1.05 -6.79 -6.67
N LEU A 123 -2.31 -6.43 -6.92
CA LEU A 123 -3.13 -5.65 -5.98
C LEU A 123 -3.24 -6.35 -4.62
N THR A 124 -3.59 -7.64 -4.62
CA THR A 124 -3.72 -8.43 -3.39
C THR A 124 -2.37 -8.60 -2.69
N ALA A 125 -1.27 -8.86 -3.40
CA ALA A 125 0.05 -8.96 -2.79
C ALA A 125 0.49 -7.65 -2.13
N ASN A 126 0.23 -6.51 -2.78
CA ASN A 126 0.49 -5.18 -2.21
C ASN A 126 -0.35 -4.93 -0.97
N TYR A 127 -1.64 -5.28 -1.01
CA TYR A 127 -2.53 -5.17 0.13
C TYR A 127 -2.07 -6.05 1.30
N THR A 128 -1.69 -7.31 1.07
CA THR A 128 -1.13 -8.19 2.11
C THR A 128 0.13 -7.62 2.74
N THR A 129 1.01 -7.01 1.94
CA THR A 129 2.22 -6.35 2.45
C THR A 129 1.87 -5.14 3.32
N TYR A 130 0.92 -4.33 2.86
CA TYR A 130 0.40 -3.18 3.59
C TYR A 130 -0.23 -3.60 4.93
N THR A 131 -1.08 -4.61 4.96
CA THR A 131 -1.75 -5.07 6.19
C THR A 131 -0.76 -5.68 7.17
N THR A 132 0.20 -6.48 6.70
CA THR A 132 1.27 -7.03 7.53
C THR A 132 2.11 -5.91 8.18
N SER A 133 2.53 -4.92 7.39
CA SER A 133 3.30 -3.78 7.88
C SER A 133 2.49 -2.94 8.88
N SER A 134 1.21 -2.71 8.58
CA SER A 134 0.34 -1.92 9.45
C SER A 134 0.02 -2.63 10.76
N ALA A 135 -0.09 -3.97 10.76
CA ALA A 135 -0.22 -4.77 11.97
C ALA A 135 1.03 -4.68 12.86
N ALA A 136 2.24 -4.72 12.25
CA ALA A 136 3.49 -4.53 12.98
C ALA A 136 3.57 -3.12 13.60
N LEU A 137 3.23 -2.07 12.83
CA LEU A 137 3.17 -0.69 13.31
C LEU A 137 2.12 -0.53 14.43
N GLN A 138 0.94 -1.14 14.29
CA GLN A 138 -0.08 -1.14 15.32
C GLN A 138 0.43 -1.77 16.61
N GLY A 139 1.19 -2.87 16.52
CA GLY A 139 1.81 -3.51 17.69
C GLY A 139 2.82 -2.59 18.39
N LEU A 140 3.61 -1.83 17.62
CA LEU A 140 4.53 -0.83 18.16
C LEU A 140 3.78 0.34 18.83
N ILE A 141 2.72 0.84 18.20
CA ILE A 141 1.85 1.89 18.75
C ILE A 141 1.19 1.41 20.05
N ASP A 142 0.62 0.20 20.06
CA ASP A 142 -0.01 -0.38 21.25
C ASP A 142 1.01 -0.58 22.39
N SER A 143 2.24 -0.97 22.06
CA SER A 143 3.31 -1.14 23.04
C SER A 143 3.77 0.20 23.62
N ALA A 144 3.94 1.23 22.78
CA ALA A 144 4.30 2.58 23.22
C ALA A 144 3.22 3.19 24.13
N VAL A 145 1.94 3.03 23.76
CA VAL A 145 0.81 3.48 24.58
C VAL A 145 0.77 2.75 25.93
N LYS A 146 0.97 1.42 25.94
CA LYS A 146 1.02 0.63 27.19
C LYS A 146 2.19 1.01 28.09
N LEU A 147 3.38 1.23 27.52
CA LEU A 147 4.55 1.66 28.28
C LEU A 147 4.26 2.98 29.00
N LYS A 148 3.68 3.96 28.30
CA LYS A 148 3.34 5.26 28.91
C LYS A 148 2.30 5.14 30.01
N ALA A 149 1.28 4.30 29.80
CA ALA A 149 0.28 4.02 30.83
C ALA A 149 0.92 3.35 32.07
N SER A 150 1.86 2.41 31.87
CA SER A 150 2.56 1.74 32.96
C SER A 150 3.46 2.69 33.75
N GLU A 151 4.20 3.57 33.07
CA GLU A 151 5.01 4.62 33.67
C GLU A 151 4.15 5.55 34.54
N SER A 152 3.04 6.05 33.98
CA SER A 152 2.09 6.90 34.70
C SER A 152 1.50 6.20 35.94
N ASN A 153 1.16 4.91 35.83
CA ASN A 153 0.66 4.12 36.95
C ASN A 153 1.72 3.90 38.03
N ALA A 154 2.97 3.62 37.64
CA ALA A 154 4.08 3.44 38.56
C ALA A 154 4.40 4.73 39.33
N LEU A 155 4.42 5.88 38.65
CA LEU A 155 4.60 7.19 39.29
C LEU A 155 3.48 7.48 40.29
N THR A 156 2.23 7.22 39.91
CA THR A 156 1.08 7.40 40.79
C THR A 156 1.18 6.50 42.03
N ALA A 157 1.59 5.25 41.86
CA ALA A 157 1.79 4.31 42.97
C ALA A 157 2.96 4.73 43.88
N LEU A 158 4.06 5.23 43.31
CA LEU A 158 5.18 5.79 44.08
C LEU A 158 4.74 6.98 44.92
N GLU A 159 3.93 7.88 44.36
CA GLU A 159 3.39 9.04 45.07
C GLU A 159 2.50 8.62 46.24
N GLN A 160 1.64 7.62 46.03
CA GLN A 160 0.80 7.04 47.08
C GLN A 160 1.62 6.38 48.20
N LEU A 161 2.66 5.61 47.85
CA LEU A 161 3.51 4.90 48.81
C LEU A 161 4.42 5.84 49.62
N THR A 162 4.89 6.92 49.01
CA THR A 162 5.79 7.89 49.65
C THR A 162 5.04 9.02 50.37
N GLY A 163 3.73 9.14 50.17
CA GLY A 163 2.89 10.19 50.78
C GLY A 163 3.16 11.59 50.25
N VAL A 164 3.93 11.72 49.16
CA VAL A 164 4.21 13.00 48.50
C VAL A 164 3.00 13.43 47.66
N SER A 165 2.82 14.74 47.48
CA SER A 165 1.68 15.27 46.74
C SER A 165 1.64 14.76 45.29
N PRO A 166 0.45 14.46 44.73
CA PRO A 166 0.32 14.01 43.35
C PRO A 166 1.03 14.92 42.35
N GLY A 167 1.76 14.34 41.40
CA GLY A 167 2.57 15.04 40.39
C GLY A 167 3.96 15.49 40.87
N THR A 168 4.36 15.20 42.11
CA THR A 168 5.70 15.52 42.63
C THR A 168 6.78 14.62 42.02
N VAL A 169 6.55 13.31 41.94
CA VAL A 169 7.53 12.35 41.40
C VAL A 169 7.64 12.52 39.89
N SER A 170 6.52 12.75 39.20
CA SER A 170 6.53 13.06 37.76
C SER A 170 7.27 14.37 37.42
N ASN A 171 7.21 15.39 38.29
CA ASN A 171 8.03 16.59 38.14
C ASN A 171 9.52 16.33 38.35
N VAL A 172 9.89 15.47 39.29
CA VAL A 172 11.29 15.09 39.53
C VAL A 172 11.83 14.29 38.35
N GLU A 173 11.07 13.32 37.85
CA GLU A 173 11.42 12.55 36.66
C GLU A 173 11.65 13.46 35.44
N SER A 174 10.71 14.37 35.13
CA SER A 174 10.89 15.28 33.99
C SER A 174 12.11 16.21 34.15
N LYS A 175 12.44 16.61 35.38
CA LYS A 175 13.65 17.38 35.68
C LYS A 175 14.92 16.53 35.56
N LEU A 176 14.88 15.27 35.99
CA LEU A 176 16.00 14.34 35.91
C LEU A 176 16.29 13.99 34.45
N GLU A 177 15.26 13.74 33.67
CA GLU A 177 15.36 13.45 32.24
C GLU A 177 15.88 14.66 31.46
N LYS A 178 15.38 15.86 31.79
CA LYS A 178 15.95 17.12 31.28
C LYS A 178 17.43 17.27 31.64
N LEU A 179 17.83 17.00 32.89
CA LEU A 179 19.22 17.06 33.34
C LEU A 179 20.11 16.01 32.67
N LEU A 180 19.63 14.79 32.48
CA LEU A 180 20.36 13.73 31.76
C LEU A 180 20.58 14.09 30.30
N THR A 181 19.56 14.69 29.67
CA THR A 181 19.62 15.15 28.28
C THR A 181 20.59 16.35 28.13
N GLU A 182 20.55 17.31 29.06
CA GLU A 182 21.45 18.46 29.13
C GLU A 182 22.90 18.06 29.47
N SER A 183 23.08 17.07 30.35
CA SER A 183 24.41 16.56 30.73
C SER A 183 25.05 15.76 29.60
N GLY A 184 24.27 14.90 28.92
CA GLY A 184 24.73 14.17 27.75
C GLY A 184 25.20 15.09 26.62
N THR A 185 24.45 16.17 26.36
CA THR A 185 24.86 17.19 25.37
C THR A 185 26.11 17.98 25.79
N THR A 186 26.28 18.24 27.08
CA THR A 186 27.48 18.93 27.60
C THR A 186 28.73 18.05 27.51
N ILE A 187 28.62 16.75 27.82
CA ILE A 187 29.71 15.78 27.69
C ILE A 187 30.12 15.62 26.21
N ASP A 188 29.15 15.57 25.30
CA ASP A 188 29.42 15.52 23.86
C ASP A 188 30.13 16.78 23.35
N GLN A 189 29.75 17.96 23.84
CA GLN A 189 30.43 19.22 23.52
C GLN A 189 31.88 19.24 24.06
N LEU A 190 32.11 18.74 25.27
CA LEU A 190 33.44 18.64 25.85
C LEU A 190 34.32 17.63 25.11
N LEU A 191 33.77 16.49 24.67
CA LEU A 191 34.46 15.52 23.83
C LEU A 191 34.83 16.09 22.46
N GLN A 192 33.95 16.91 21.86
CA GLN A 192 34.25 17.60 20.60
C GLN A 192 35.35 18.66 20.76
N ILE A 193 35.35 19.42 21.84
CA ILE A 193 36.40 20.40 22.15
C ILE A 193 37.73 19.68 22.40
N ALA A 194 37.74 18.61 23.21
CA ALA A 194 38.94 17.82 23.50
C ALA A 194 39.54 17.19 22.23
N ASN A 195 38.70 16.73 21.30
CA ASN A 195 39.15 16.19 20.02
C ASN A 195 39.61 17.28 19.03
N SER A 196 39.20 18.54 19.21
CA SER A 196 39.65 19.69 18.40
C SER A 196 40.97 20.31 18.88
N LEU A 197 41.44 19.93 20.06
CA LEU A 197 42.71 20.34 20.66
C LEU A 197 43.84 19.32 20.44
N LYS A 198 43.57 18.22 19.72
CA LYS A 198 44.55 17.27 19.19
C LYS A 198 44.82 17.55 17.72
#